data_AF-A0A060Y8E8-F1
#
_entry.id   AF-A0A060Y8E8-F1
#
_cell.length_a   1.000
_cell.length_b   1.000
_cell.length_c   1.000
_cell.angle_alpha   90.00
_cell.angle_beta   90.00
_cell.angle_gamma   90.00
#
_symmetry.space_group_name_H-M   'P 1'
#
loop_
_entity.id
_entity.type
_entity.pdbx_description
1 polymer ?
#
loop_
_entity_poly.entity_id
_entity_poly.type
_entity_poly.pdbx_seq_one_letter_code
_entity_poly.pdbx_strand_id
1 'polypeptide(L)'
;MRPETPAPPTTEIPSPPRPTTERPQPPRPTTARPQPPTTARPTPLCPNNSHFTPCISDCQPTCMHLHGPPDCHSDEHCIQGCVCDDGFVLRQRVCVPTQQCGCVDSNGNSHHFKESWYTEHCHQKCECVEDDGVGEIDCNNEYECDGDAICLQNEAGLYFCKSTGFSECSINGDSEYRTFNNKTHDFEGTNSHVLVQTTDLSKNQPDIYIKTINEIVNQDGDDSHGDSSQGDSSQGDSSQGDNSNVDSSDEDDKHKDSMRRENSEDKHDRSDEDSDEDKSENNNHLRLRGLKIRVYNHIVEFRKNRKLVLDGRSTHAPVSPARGLRILESSSRIYLKTDFGLSVEFDGHSRAVIILPHTYKRRLGGLCGNFDGKKKNYMMKLNGKQAKIVK
;
A
#
# COMPACT_ATOMS: atom_id res chain seq x y z
N MET A 1 24.09 -5.53 61.92
CA MET A 1 23.83 -4.11 62.21
C MET A 1 22.70 -3.67 61.32
N ARG A 2 21.58 -3.27 61.92
CA ARG A 2 20.34 -2.83 61.26
C ARG A 2 20.24 -1.33 61.47
N PRO A 3 20.11 -0.56 60.40
CA PRO A 3 19.18 0.58 60.42
C PRO A 3 18.57 0.84 59.02
N GLU A 4 17.57 1.67 58.81
CA GLU A 4 16.30 1.97 59.47
C GLU A 4 15.42 2.53 58.34
N THR A 5 14.11 2.32 58.42
CA THR A 5 13.11 2.67 57.40
C THR A 5 12.85 4.19 57.38
N PRO A 6 12.60 4.83 56.22
CA PRO A 6 12.26 6.26 56.15
C PRO A 6 10.86 6.54 56.70
N ALA A 7 10.74 7.61 57.50
CA ALA A 7 9.47 8.11 58.04
C ALA A 7 8.67 8.93 56.98
N PRO A 8 7.32 8.95 57.06
CA PRO A 8 6.46 9.66 56.12
C PRO A 8 6.35 11.17 56.43
N PRO A 9 5.91 12.00 55.46
CA PRO A 9 5.88 13.45 55.59
C PRO A 9 4.72 13.96 56.47
N THR A 10 5.02 14.97 57.28
CA THR A 10 4.11 15.62 58.24
C THR A 10 3.17 16.61 57.54
N THR A 11 1.88 16.50 57.81
CA THR A 11 0.82 17.42 57.38
C THR A 11 0.76 18.63 58.33
N GLU A 12 0.96 19.85 57.84
CA GLU A 12 0.76 21.07 58.62
C GLU A 12 -0.72 21.49 58.65
N ILE A 13 -1.24 21.71 59.85
CA ILE A 13 -2.60 22.17 60.15
C ILE A 13 -2.56 23.71 60.32
N PRO A 14 -3.44 24.50 59.67
CA PRO A 14 -3.45 25.95 59.81
C PRO A 14 -4.02 26.42 61.15
N SER A 15 -3.37 27.43 61.75
CA SER A 15 -3.78 28.09 63.00
C SER A 15 -5.03 28.98 62.81
N PRO A 16 -5.93 29.09 63.81
CA PRO A 16 -7.15 29.90 63.70
C PRO A 16 -6.88 31.42 63.84
N PRO A 17 -7.67 32.28 63.18
CA PRO A 17 -7.51 33.73 63.24
C PRO A 17 -8.04 34.34 64.54
N ARG A 18 -7.34 35.38 65.02
CA ARG A 18 -7.63 36.15 66.22
C ARG A 18 -8.75 37.18 65.96
N PRO A 19 -9.71 37.38 66.89
CA PRO A 19 -10.80 38.34 66.67
C PRO A 19 -10.35 39.78 66.98
N THR A 20 -10.54 40.69 66.03
CA THR A 20 -10.44 42.15 66.24
C THR A 20 -11.83 42.76 66.24
N THR A 21 -12.28 43.17 67.42
CA THR A 21 -13.44 44.04 67.62
C THR A 21 -13.06 45.48 67.26
N GLU A 22 -13.59 46.00 66.16
CA GLU A 22 -13.71 47.45 65.93
C GLU A 22 -15.17 47.86 65.78
N ARG A 23 -15.48 49.01 66.37
CA ARG A 23 -16.82 49.60 66.54
C ARG A 23 -17.22 50.37 65.27
N PRO A 24 -18.48 50.30 64.79
CA PRO A 24 -18.88 51.01 63.57
C PRO A 24 -18.90 52.53 63.75
N GLN A 25 -18.20 53.27 62.88
CA GLN A 25 -18.38 54.71 62.69
C GLN A 25 -19.44 54.99 61.61
N PRO A 26 -20.24 56.08 61.74
CA PRO A 26 -21.30 56.41 60.78
C PRO A 26 -20.73 56.92 59.44
N PRO A 27 -21.43 56.71 58.32
CA PRO A 27 -20.92 57.06 57.00
C PRO A 27 -20.87 58.57 56.77
N ARG A 28 -19.74 59.03 56.23
CA ARG A 28 -19.53 60.39 55.74
C ARG A 28 -20.18 60.53 54.35
N PRO A 29 -20.93 61.60 54.05
CA PRO A 29 -21.52 61.75 52.73
C PRO A 29 -20.45 62.15 51.71
N THR A 30 -20.13 61.25 50.78
CA THR A 30 -19.30 61.52 49.60
C THR A 30 -20.20 62.00 48.47
N THR A 31 -20.20 63.31 48.22
CA THR A 31 -20.63 63.88 46.95
C THR A 31 -19.60 63.48 45.87
N ALA A 32 -19.80 62.32 45.24
CA ALA A 32 -19.04 61.92 44.07
C ALA A 32 -19.52 62.74 42.85
N ARG A 33 -18.60 63.54 42.31
CA ARG A 33 -18.77 64.24 41.03
C ARG A 33 -18.86 63.19 39.91
N PRO A 34 -19.83 63.24 38.97
CA PRO A 34 -19.90 62.28 37.88
C PRO A 34 -18.62 62.32 37.05
N GLN A 35 -17.96 61.18 36.86
CA GLN A 35 -16.89 61.04 35.86
C GLN A 35 -17.50 61.21 34.46
N PRO A 36 -16.87 61.99 33.56
CA PRO A 36 -17.34 62.06 32.18
C PRO A 36 -17.23 60.68 31.53
N PRO A 37 -18.14 60.32 30.60
CA PRO A 37 -18.12 59.03 29.94
C PRO A 37 -16.79 58.87 29.21
N THR A 38 -16.04 57.82 29.55
CA THR A 38 -14.85 57.40 28.82
C THR A 38 -15.30 57.07 27.39
N THR A 39 -15.05 57.98 26.46
CA THR A 39 -15.24 57.72 25.03
C THR A 39 -14.44 56.47 24.70
N ALA A 40 -15.11 55.41 24.22
CA ALA A 40 -14.45 54.22 23.72
C ALA A 40 -13.43 54.65 22.66
N ARG A 41 -12.15 54.33 22.88
CA ARG A 41 -11.08 54.58 21.91
C ARG A 41 -11.50 53.91 20.59
N PRO A 42 -11.47 54.61 19.44
CA PRO A 42 -11.87 54.01 18.18
C PRO A 42 -11.04 52.75 17.93
N THR A 43 -11.70 51.60 17.74
CA THR A 43 -11.03 50.39 17.26
C THR A 43 -10.36 50.75 15.92
N PRO A 44 -9.04 50.54 15.76
CA PRO A 44 -8.37 50.84 14.51
C PRO A 44 -9.06 50.10 13.35
N LEU A 45 -9.36 50.82 12.27
CA LEU A 45 -10.10 50.29 11.14
C LEU A 45 -9.14 49.45 10.28
N CYS A 46 -9.41 48.15 10.16
CA CYS A 46 -8.63 47.25 9.33
C CYS A 46 -9.08 47.28 7.85
N PRO A 47 -8.18 46.97 6.90
CA PRO A 47 -8.53 46.77 5.50
C PRO A 47 -9.60 45.69 5.31
N ASN A 48 -10.25 45.66 4.14
CA ASN A 48 -11.19 44.60 3.79
C ASN A 48 -10.52 43.21 3.89
N ASN A 49 -11.30 42.21 4.34
CA ASN A 49 -10.87 40.82 4.57
C ASN A 49 -9.74 40.70 5.61
N SER A 50 -9.76 41.56 6.62
CA SER A 50 -8.85 41.49 7.76
C SER A 50 -9.54 41.98 9.03
N HIS A 51 -9.12 41.44 10.17
CA HIS A 51 -9.59 41.85 11.48
C HIS A 51 -8.44 42.32 12.38
N PHE A 52 -8.78 43.13 13.37
CA PHE A 52 -7.80 43.58 14.35
C PHE A 52 -7.55 42.49 15.39
N THR A 53 -6.28 42.19 15.64
CA THR A 53 -5.83 41.34 16.74
C THR A 53 -4.85 42.11 17.63
N PRO A 54 -4.93 41.96 18.97
CA PRO A 54 -3.94 42.55 19.87
C PRO A 54 -2.56 41.89 19.75
N CYS A 55 -2.47 40.74 19.07
CA CYS A 55 -1.26 39.93 18.97
C CYS A 55 -1.16 39.36 17.56
N ILE A 56 -0.46 40.07 16.66
CA ILE A 56 -0.05 39.56 15.36
C ILE A 56 1.15 38.64 15.56
N SER A 57 1.05 37.40 15.10
CA SER A 57 2.20 36.51 14.93
C SER A 57 3.05 36.97 13.75
N ASP A 58 4.38 36.95 13.86
CA ASP A 58 5.28 37.22 12.73
C ASP A 58 5.17 36.16 11.61
N CYS A 59 4.45 35.06 11.87
CA CYS A 59 4.27 33.95 10.95
C CYS A 59 3.06 34.11 10.02
N GLN A 60 2.67 35.36 9.69
CA GLN A 60 1.51 35.58 8.82
C GLN A 60 1.75 35.03 7.39
N PRO A 61 0.80 34.29 6.83
CA PRO A 61 0.83 33.87 5.43
C PRO A 61 0.89 35.06 4.46
N THR A 62 1.75 34.94 3.47
CA THR A 62 1.87 35.93 2.37
C THR A 62 1.79 35.20 1.04
N CYS A 63 1.55 35.91 -0.07
CA CYS A 63 1.59 35.28 -1.39
C CYS A 63 2.96 34.70 -1.77
N MET A 64 4.04 35.12 -1.10
CA MET A 64 5.36 34.50 -1.27
C MET A 64 5.55 33.25 -0.42
N HIS A 65 4.85 33.15 0.71
CA HIS A 65 4.93 32.04 1.65
C HIS A 65 3.51 31.71 2.14
N LEU A 66 2.82 30.83 1.43
CA LEU A 66 1.40 30.52 1.70
C LEU A 66 1.22 29.82 3.07
N HIS A 67 2.26 29.19 3.59
CA HIS A 67 2.28 28.57 4.92
C HIS A 67 2.96 29.45 5.99
N GLY A 68 3.22 30.71 5.68
CA GLY A 68 4.03 31.60 6.50
C GLY A 68 5.55 31.44 6.26
N PRO A 69 6.37 32.39 6.72
CA PRO A 69 7.82 32.35 6.56
C PRO A 69 8.43 31.07 7.15
N PRO A 70 9.47 30.50 6.49
CA PRO A 70 10.19 29.34 7.04
C PRO A 70 10.85 29.67 8.38
N ASP A 71 10.94 28.68 9.27
CA ASP A 71 11.54 28.78 10.61
C ASP A 71 10.91 29.87 11.51
N CYS A 72 9.65 30.22 11.24
CA CYS A 72 8.94 31.17 12.08
C CYS A 72 8.38 30.48 13.32
N HIS A 73 8.85 30.92 14.49
CA HIS A 73 8.33 30.51 15.79
C HIS A 73 7.36 31.57 16.30
N SER A 74 6.14 31.17 16.66
CA SER A 74 5.10 32.08 17.19
C SER A 74 5.41 32.65 18.57
N ASP A 75 6.51 32.22 19.17
CA ASP A 75 6.81 32.42 20.58
C ASP A 75 7.95 33.42 20.72
N GLU A 76 7.59 34.69 20.57
CA GLU A 76 8.00 35.85 21.38
C GLU A 76 8.00 37.10 20.50
N HIS A 77 7.26 38.12 20.94
CA HIS A 77 7.05 39.45 20.34
C HIS A 77 5.87 39.47 19.37
N CYS A 78 4.69 39.81 19.90
CA CYS A 78 3.54 40.17 19.07
C CYS A 78 3.24 41.66 19.15
N ILE A 79 2.89 42.22 18.00
CA ILE A 79 2.45 43.60 17.87
C ILE A 79 0.95 43.64 17.61
N GLN A 80 0.28 44.66 18.13
CA GLN A 80 -1.13 44.90 17.83
C GLN A 80 -1.29 45.39 16.38
N GLY A 81 -2.27 44.87 15.65
CA GLY A 81 -2.57 45.31 14.29
C GLY A 81 -3.59 44.43 13.57
N CYS A 82 -3.66 44.55 12.24
CA CYS A 82 -4.61 43.81 11.42
C CYS A 82 -3.99 42.52 10.86
N VAL A 83 -4.75 41.43 10.89
CA VAL A 83 -4.41 40.13 10.30
C VAL A 83 -5.46 39.78 9.25
N CYS A 84 -5.03 39.20 8.13
CA CYS A 84 -5.96 38.71 7.12
C CYS A 84 -6.88 37.64 7.70
N ASP A 85 -8.14 37.66 7.29
CA ASP A 85 -9.12 36.64 7.69
C ASP A 85 -8.79 35.29 7.06
N ASP A 86 -9.30 34.20 7.63
CA ASP A 86 -9.10 32.85 7.10
C ASP A 86 -9.55 32.76 5.63
N GLY A 87 -8.71 32.15 4.78
CA GLY A 87 -8.90 32.11 3.32
C GLY A 87 -8.33 33.32 2.56
N PHE A 88 -7.70 34.27 3.27
CA PHE A 88 -7.00 35.40 2.69
C PHE A 88 -5.53 35.43 3.12
N VAL A 89 -4.67 35.84 2.20
CA VAL A 89 -3.22 35.97 2.42
C VAL A 89 -2.76 37.39 2.13
N LEU A 90 -1.69 37.82 2.80
CA LEU A 90 -1.19 39.17 2.64
C LEU A 90 -0.43 39.30 1.31
N ARG A 91 -0.93 40.18 0.44
CA ARG A 91 -0.23 40.66 -0.75
C ARG A 91 0.10 42.13 -0.57
N GLN A 92 1.35 42.42 -0.22
CA GLN A 92 1.85 43.77 0.09
C GLN A 92 1.14 44.41 1.29
N ARG A 93 -0.02 45.05 1.09
CA ARG A 93 -0.82 45.72 2.13
C ARG A 93 -2.32 45.42 2.05
N VAL A 94 -2.71 44.47 1.20
CA VAL A 94 -4.10 44.08 1.00
C VAL A 94 -4.23 42.58 1.19
N CYS A 95 -5.31 42.16 1.84
CA CYS A 95 -5.66 40.75 2.00
C CYS A 95 -6.43 40.29 0.75
N VAL A 96 -5.80 39.39 0.00
CA VAL A 96 -6.37 38.82 -1.22
C VAL A 96 -6.74 37.35 -0.98
N PRO A 97 -7.74 36.81 -1.68
CA PRO A 97 -8.07 35.39 -1.60
C PRO A 97 -6.84 34.52 -1.88
N THR A 98 -6.67 33.42 -1.14
CA THR A 98 -5.55 32.48 -1.34
C THR A 98 -5.44 32.01 -2.79
N GLN A 99 -6.58 31.86 -3.47
CA GLN A 99 -6.65 31.44 -4.87
C GLN A 99 -5.98 32.43 -5.83
N GLN A 100 -5.80 33.70 -5.45
CA GLN A 100 -5.06 34.64 -6.30
C GLN A 100 -3.54 34.42 -6.23
N CYS A 101 -3.05 33.63 -5.26
CA CYS A 101 -1.64 33.42 -4.98
C CYS A 101 -1.19 31.95 -5.10
N GLY A 102 -2.13 31.04 -5.35
CA GLY A 102 -1.92 29.61 -5.42
C GLY A 102 -3.26 28.87 -5.43
N CYS A 103 -3.25 27.60 -5.05
CA CYS A 103 -4.43 26.75 -4.97
C CYS A 103 -4.73 26.36 -3.53
N VAL A 104 -5.97 25.96 -3.26
CA VAL A 104 -6.36 25.38 -1.95
C VAL A 104 -7.05 24.05 -2.23
N ASP A 105 -6.49 22.96 -1.69
CA ASP A 105 -7.04 21.62 -1.88
C ASP A 105 -8.26 21.35 -0.99
N SER A 106 -8.90 20.20 -1.20
CA SER A 106 -10.09 19.79 -0.43
C SER A 106 -9.81 19.55 1.06
N ASN A 107 -8.55 19.37 1.45
CA ASN A 107 -8.12 19.23 2.83
C ASN A 107 -7.76 20.58 3.47
N GLY A 108 -7.84 21.69 2.71
CA GLY A 108 -7.51 23.03 3.17
C GLY A 108 -6.03 23.38 3.06
N ASN A 109 -5.19 22.54 2.45
CA ASN A 109 -3.79 22.88 2.24
C ASN A 109 -3.65 23.85 1.06
N SER A 110 -2.81 24.86 1.25
CA SER A 110 -2.47 25.81 0.20
C SER A 110 -1.28 25.30 -0.61
N HIS A 111 -1.30 25.45 -1.92
CA HIS A 111 -0.24 25.04 -2.84
C HIS A 111 0.18 26.23 -3.70
N HIS A 112 1.48 26.41 -3.92
CA HIS A 112 1.97 27.47 -4.79
C HIS A 112 1.70 27.15 -6.26
N PHE A 113 1.64 28.18 -7.12
CA PHE A 113 1.55 27.95 -8.57
C PHE A 113 2.69 27.07 -9.08
N LYS A 114 2.36 26.13 -9.98
CA LYS A 114 3.25 25.11 -10.55
C LYS A 114 3.78 24.09 -9.55
N GLU A 115 3.27 24.11 -8.32
CA GLU A 115 3.52 23.03 -7.37
C GLU A 115 2.77 21.79 -7.83
N SER A 116 3.46 20.65 -7.83
CA SER A 116 2.86 19.35 -8.10
C SER A 116 3.03 18.43 -6.90
N TRP A 117 1.97 17.70 -6.57
CA TRP A 117 1.97 16.76 -5.46
C TRP A 117 1.23 15.48 -5.82
N TYR A 118 1.50 14.43 -5.05
CA TYR A 118 0.80 13.16 -5.15
C TYR A 118 -0.22 13.07 -4.01
N THR A 119 -1.40 12.56 -4.35
CA THR A 119 -2.37 12.16 -3.33
C THR A 119 -1.95 10.84 -2.68
N GLU A 120 -2.68 10.43 -1.66
CA GLU A 120 -2.41 9.17 -0.96
C GLU A 120 -2.28 7.99 -1.93
N HIS A 121 -1.25 7.18 -1.71
CA HIS A 121 -0.95 6.00 -2.53
C HIS A 121 -0.72 6.33 -4.02
N CYS A 122 -0.29 7.57 -4.32
CA CYS A 122 -0.04 8.08 -5.66
C CYS A 122 -1.22 7.88 -6.63
N HIS A 123 -2.45 7.83 -6.10
CA HIS A 123 -3.65 7.59 -6.92
C HIS A 123 -3.86 8.68 -7.96
N GLN A 124 -3.53 9.92 -7.58
CA GLN A 124 -3.59 11.08 -8.44
C GLN A 124 -2.30 11.86 -8.32
N LYS A 125 -1.92 12.49 -9.43
CA LYS A 125 -0.91 13.54 -9.46
C LYS A 125 -1.64 14.84 -9.76
N CYS A 126 -1.54 15.79 -8.85
CA CYS A 126 -2.17 17.09 -8.96
C CYS A 126 -1.12 18.17 -9.20
N GLU A 127 -1.51 19.21 -9.91
CA GLU A 127 -0.72 20.41 -10.15
C GLU A 127 -1.59 21.64 -9.91
N CYS A 128 -1.02 22.64 -9.24
CA CYS A 128 -1.65 23.94 -9.10
C CYS A 128 -1.35 24.79 -10.34
N VAL A 129 -2.34 24.93 -11.22
CA VAL A 129 -2.23 25.72 -12.44
C VAL A 129 -2.78 27.13 -12.21
N GLU A 130 -2.25 28.10 -12.94
CA GLU A 130 -2.73 29.49 -12.93
C GLU A 130 -3.59 29.73 -14.17
N ASP A 131 -4.86 30.08 -13.96
CA ASP A 131 -5.79 30.50 -15.01
C ASP A 131 -6.34 31.90 -14.68
N ASP A 132 -6.09 32.87 -15.55
CA ASP A 132 -6.45 34.29 -15.37
C ASP A 132 -6.09 34.89 -13.99
N GLY A 133 -4.96 34.46 -13.41
CA GLY A 133 -4.48 34.91 -12.09
C GLY A 133 -5.22 34.29 -10.90
N VAL A 134 -5.98 33.22 -11.15
CA VAL A 134 -6.66 32.38 -10.16
C VAL A 134 -6.07 30.96 -10.22
N GLY A 135 -5.80 30.38 -9.07
CA GLY A 135 -5.30 29.02 -8.95
C GLY A 135 -6.41 27.99 -9.08
N GLU A 136 -6.22 27.07 -10.03
CA GLU A 136 -7.03 25.89 -10.23
C GLU A 136 -6.19 24.63 -10.03
N ILE A 137 -6.80 23.58 -9.46
CA ILE A 137 -6.11 22.31 -9.23
C ILE A 137 -6.47 21.37 -10.38
N ASP A 138 -5.47 20.98 -11.16
CA ASP A 138 -5.59 19.94 -12.18
C ASP A 138 -5.02 18.62 -11.67
N CYS A 139 -5.84 17.57 -11.61
CA CYS A 139 -5.45 16.25 -11.11
C CYS A 139 -5.69 15.17 -12.16
N ASN A 140 -4.68 14.34 -12.39
CA ASN A 140 -4.83 13.11 -13.18
C ASN A 140 -5.44 11.98 -12.32
N ASN A 141 -6.67 11.56 -12.66
CA ASN A 141 -7.49 10.62 -11.86
C ASN A 141 -7.06 9.14 -11.95
N GLU A 142 -6.25 8.78 -12.93
CA GLU A 142 -5.75 7.41 -13.11
C GLU A 142 -4.23 7.41 -13.22
N TYR A 143 -3.57 8.12 -12.29
CA TYR A 143 -2.12 8.15 -12.26
C TYR A 143 -1.58 6.88 -11.60
N GLU A 144 -0.61 6.25 -12.26
CA GLU A 144 0.26 5.22 -11.69
C GLU A 144 1.70 5.65 -11.97
N CYS A 145 2.62 5.33 -11.07
CA CYS A 145 4.03 5.69 -11.28
C CYS A 145 4.55 5.06 -12.57
N ASP A 146 5.20 5.88 -13.41
CA ASP A 146 5.64 5.46 -14.74
C ASP A 146 6.84 4.48 -14.68
N GLY A 147 6.87 3.51 -15.60
CA GLY A 147 8.01 2.61 -15.79
C GLY A 147 8.28 1.68 -14.60
N ASP A 148 9.46 1.80 -13.99
CA ASP A 148 9.91 1.01 -12.84
C ASP A 148 9.77 1.78 -11.51
N ALA A 149 9.05 2.91 -11.53
CA ALA A 149 8.82 3.71 -10.34
C ALA A 149 7.73 3.11 -9.44
N ILE A 150 7.97 3.18 -8.14
CA ILE A 150 7.04 2.76 -7.10
C ILE A 150 6.61 3.96 -6.26
N CYS A 151 5.41 3.90 -5.71
CA CYS A 151 4.90 4.90 -4.79
C CYS A 151 5.46 4.66 -3.37
N LEU A 152 6.06 5.69 -2.78
CA LEU A 152 6.60 5.66 -1.42
C LEU A 152 6.14 6.88 -0.64
N GLN A 153 6.11 6.75 0.69
CA GLN A 153 5.80 7.85 1.60
C GLN A 153 7.06 8.29 2.35
N ASN A 154 7.35 9.59 2.36
CA ASN A 154 8.49 10.16 3.09
C ASN A 154 8.17 10.36 4.58
N GLU A 155 9.16 10.78 5.37
CA GLU A 155 9.00 10.98 6.83
C GLU A 155 7.96 12.04 7.21
N ALA A 156 7.69 13.00 6.32
CA ALA A 156 6.67 14.04 6.48
C ALA A 156 5.25 13.56 6.09
N GLY A 157 5.10 12.31 5.64
CA GLY A 157 3.81 11.74 5.23
C GLY A 157 3.41 12.02 3.78
N LEU A 158 4.29 12.64 2.98
CA LEU A 158 4.04 12.96 1.58
C LEU A 158 4.40 11.79 0.66
N TYR A 159 3.57 11.55 -0.34
CA TYR A 159 3.76 10.49 -1.33
C TYR A 159 4.58 10.97 -2.52
N PHE A 160 5.40 10.08 -3.09
CA PHE A 160 6.20 10.36 -4.27
C PHE A 160 6.54 9.07 -5.04
N CYS A 161 6.74 9.19 -6.36
CA CYS A 161 7.21 8.10 -7.19
C CYS A 161 8.75 8.03 -7.21
N LYS A 162 9.31 6.83 -7.09
CA LYS A 162 10.76 6.59 -7.17
C LYS A 162 11.09 5.34 -7.96
N SER A 163 11.88 5.48 -9.02
CA SER A 163 12.44 4.35 -9.77
C SER A 163 13.25 3.41 -8.89
N THR A 164 13.06 2.11 -9.10
CA THR A 164 13.76 1.07 -8.38
C THR A 164 13.92 -0.17 -9.24
N GLY A 165 14.99 -0.93 -8.98
CA GLY A 165 15.10 -2.27 -9.57
C GLY A 165 14.15 -3.24 -8.90
N PHE A 166 13.83 -4.34 -9.58
CA PHE A 166 13.03 -5.43 -9.04
C PHE A 166 13.82 -6.73 -9.01
N SER A 167 13.39 -7.68 -8.19
CA SER A 167 13.90 -9.05 -8.23
C SER A 167 12.77 -10.03 -7.96
N GLU A 168 12.91 -11.21 -8.56
CA GLU A 168 11.90 -12.25 -8.55
C GLU A 168 12.34 -13.42 -7.64
N CYS A 169 11.42 -13.89 -6.81
CA CYS A 169 11.45 -15.21 -6.21
C CYS A 169 10.38 -16.07 -6.89
N SER A 170 10.72 -17.28 -7.31
CA SER A 170 9.77 -18.21 -7.95
C SER A 170 9.74 -19.55 -7.24
N ILE A 171 8.55 -20.15 -7.22
CA ILE A 171 8.28 -21.49 -6.69
C ILE A 171 7.69 -22.29 -7.84
N ASN A 172 8.29 -23.42 -8.17
CA ASN A 172 7.80 -24.34 -9.20
C ASN A 172 7.56 -25.71 -8.59
N GLY A 173 6.34 -26.22 -8.75
CA GLY A 173 6.02 -27.56 -8.26
C GLY A 173 6.04 -27.62 -6.73
N ASP A 174 6.60 -28.71 -6.21
CA ASP A 174 6.45 -29.07 -4.79
C ASP A 174 7.70 -28.76 -3.96
N SER A 175 8.87 -28.63 -4.61
CA SER A 175 10.14 -28.51 -3.92
C SER A 175 11.13 -27.50 -4.51
N GLU A 176 10.95 -27.00 -5.75
CA GLU A 176 11.94 -26.12 -6.38
C GLU A 176 11.67 -24.64 -6.07
N TYR A 177 12.63 -23.98 -5.41
CA TYR A 177 12.57 -22.56 -5.06
C TYR A 177 13.73 -21.80 -5.68
N ARG A 178 13.43 -20.68 -6.35
CA ARG A 178 14.41 -19.68 -6.80
C ARG A 178 14.29 -18.43 -5.95
N THR A 179 15.34 -18.09 -5.22
CA THR A 179 15.41 -16.90 -4.34
C THR A 179 15.57 -15.59 -5.12
N PHE A 180 15.35 -14.44 -4.44
CA PHE A 180 15.56 -13.09 -5.03
C PHE A 180 17.00 -12.84 -5.53
N ASN A 181 17.99 -13.53 -4.97
CA ASN A 181 19.38 -13.45 -5.42
C ASN A 181 19.67 -14.42 -6.59
N ASN A 182 18.64 -15.00 -7.22
CA ASN A 182 18.74 -15.95 -8.32
C ASN A 182 19.56 -17.21 -7.95
N LYS A 183 19.25 -17.79 -6.78
CA LYS A 183 19.78 -19.07 -6.31
C LYS A 183 18.63 -20.06 -6.14
N THR A 184 18.73 -21.19 -6.85
CA THR A 184 17.82 -22.33 -6.74
C THR A 184 18.22 -23.24 -5.58
N HIS A 185 17.23 -23.76 -4.88
CA HIS A 185 17.35 -24.78 -3.84
C HIS A 185 16.06 -25.59 -3.74
N ASP A 186 16.21 -26.83 -3.27
CA ASP A 186 15.08 -27.71 -3.03
C ASP A 186 14.72 -27.71 -1.55
N PHE A 187 13.43 -27.63 -1.25
CA PHE A 187 12.92 -27.71 0.10
C PHE A 187 11.63 -28.52 0.14
N GLU A 188 11.69 -29.65 0.82
CA GLU A 188 10.54 -30.51 1.07
C GLU A 188 10.01 -30.25 2.48
N GLY A 189 8.80 -29.73 2.55
CA GLY A 189 8.18 -29.32 3.80
C GLY A 189 6.74 -29.78 3.89
N THR A 190 6.40 -30.54 4.93
CA THR A 190 5.07 -31.12 5.14
C THR A 190 4.02 -30.12 5.67
N ASN A 191 4.45 -28.95 6.14
CA ASN A 191 3.59 -27.91 6.70
C ASN A 191 3.58 -26.62 5.84
N SER A 192 2.81 -25.61 6.25
CA SER A 192 2.94 -24.24 5.73
C SER A 192 4.29 -23.63 6.12
N HIS A 193 5.01 -23.03 5.16
CA HIS A 193 6.31 -22.39 5.40
C HIS A 193 6.33 -20.94 4.91
N VAL A 194 7.17 -20.13 5.55
CA VAL A 194 7.32 -18.70 5.24
C VAL A 194 8.23 -18.52 4.02
N LEU A 195 7.69 -17.92 2.98
CA LEU A 195 8.43 -17.56 1.76
C LEU A 195 9.14 -16.22 1.95
N VAL A 196 8.39 -15.22 2.43
CA VAL A 196 8.86 -13.85 2.65
C VAL A 196 8.31 -13.36 3.97
N GLN A 197 9.18 -12.82 4.80
CA GLN A 197 8.84 -12.04 5.97
C GLN A 197 9.77 -10.85 6.06
N THR A 198 9.20 -9.66 6.18
CA THR A 198 9.94 -8.43 6.40
C THR A 198 10.52 -8.35 7.81
N THR A 199 11.69 -7.70 7.91
CA THR A 199 12.44 -7.47 9.15
C THR A 199 13.08 -6.09 9.11
N ASP A 200 13.16 -5.43 10.26
CA ASP A 200 13.84 -4.14 10.44
C ASP A 200 13.39 -3.06 9.43
N LEU A 201 12.08 -2.91 9.22
CA LEU A 201 11.52 -1.91 8.28
C LEU A 201 11.63 -0.48 8.83
N SER A 202 11.73 0.50 7.92
CA SER A 202 11.53 1.91 8.27
C SER A 202 10.05 2.20 8.52
N LYS A 203 9.75 3.29 9.25
CA LYS A 203 8.40 3.64 9.73
C LYS A 203 7.31 3.66 8.64
N ASN A 204 7.68 4.00 7.41
CA ASN A 204 6.74 4.19 6.29
C ASN A 204 6.88 3.12 5.19
N GLN A 205 7.58 2.02 5.47
CA GLN A 205 7.68 0.90 4.54
C GLN A 205 6.66 -0.19 4.92
N PRO A 206 5.79 -0.63 4.00
CA PRO A 206 4.78 -1.65 4.29
C PRO A 206 5.37 -2.99 4.74
N ASP A 207 4.75 -3.61 5.75
CA ASP A 207 5.08 -4.97 6.19
C ASP A 207 4.51 -6.02 5.23
N ILE A 208 5.29 -7.07 4.97
CA ILE A 208 4.97 -8.14 4.03
C ILE A 208 5.23 -9.49 4.70
N TYR A 209 4.19 -10.32 4.74
CA TYR A 209 4.29 -11.69 5.18
C TYR A 209 3.60 -12.63 4.20
N ILE A 210 4.36 -13.54 3.60
CA ILE A 210 3.89 -14.49 2.59
C ILE A 210 4.30 -15.90 3.03
N LYS A 211 3.33 -16.80 3.10
CA LYS A 211 3.57 -18.22 3.36
C LYS A 211 2.82 -19.12 2.38
N THR A 212 3.32 -20.34 2.23
CA THR A 212 2.61 -21.40 1.48
C THR A 212 1.44 -21.93 2.30
N ILE A 213 0.39 -22.34 1.58
CA ILE A 213 -0.69 -23.16 2.12
C ILE A 213 -0.43 -24.57 1.60
N ASN A 214 0.00 -25.46 2.50
CA ASN A 214 0.17 -26.89 2.23
C ASN A 214 -0.91 -27.63 3.04
N GLU A 215 -1.68 -28.50 2.40
CA GLU A 215 -2.67 -29.36 3.06
C GLU A 215 -2.27 -30.83 2.83
N ILE A 216 -2.30 -31.63 3.89
CA ILE A 216 -2.08 -33.08 3.83
C ILE A 216 -3.24 -33.69 3.02
N VAL A 217 -2.93 -34.34 1.91
CA VAL A 217 -3.88 -35.22 1.23
C VAL A 217 -3.76 -36.57 1.88
N ASN A 218 -4.80 -37.02 2.58
CA ASN A 218 -4.97 -38.44 2.81
C ASN A 218 -5.58 -38.99 1.52
N GLN A 219 -4.87 -39.87 0.81
CA GLN A 219 -5.47 -40.70 -0.23
C GLN A 219 -6.42 -41.71 0.44
N ASP A 220 -7.59 -41.25 0.87
CA ASP A 220 -8.73 -42.06 1.28
C ASP A 220 -9.98 -41.18 1.17
N GLY A 221 -10.55 -41.09 -0.03
CA GLY A 221 -11.79 -40.33 -0.24
C GLY A 221 -12.07 -39.93 -1.69
N ASP A 222 -12.35 -40.93 -2.52
CA ASP A 222 -13.46 -40.91 -3.49
C ASP A 222 -13.66 -39.62 -4.31
N ASP A 223 -12.91 -39.46 -5.41
CA ASP A 223 -13.35 -38.62 -6.54
C ASP A 223 -14.48 -39.36 -7.27
N SER A 224 -15.63 -39.45 -6.61
CA SER A 224 -16.87 -39.87 -7.25
C SER A 224 -17.26 -38.83 -8.31
N HIS A 225 -17.23 -39.27 -9.56
CA HIS A 225 -17.75 -38.58 -10.73
C HIS A 225 -19.14 -37.99 -10.45
N GLY A 226 -19.20 -36.67 -10.34
CA GLY A 226 -20.45 -35.92 -10.47
C GLY A 226 -20.77 -35.68 -11.93
N ASP A 227 -21.17 -36.73 -12.65
CA ASP A 227 -21.94 -36.60 -13.88
C ASP A 227 -23.35 -36.14 -13.48
N SER A 228 -23.74 -34.96 -13.92
CA SER A 228 -25.14 -34.52 -13.83
C SER A 228 -25.62 -34.21 -15.24
N SER A 229 -25.92 -35.29 -15.95
CA SER A 229 -26.72 -35.32 -17.17
C SER A 229 -28.08 -35.93 -16.84
N GLN A 230 -29.14 -35.14 -17.00
CA GLN A 230 -30.59 -35.45 -17.23
C GLN A 230 -31.38 -34.26 -16.65
N GLY A 231 -32.20 -33.49 -17.38
CA GLY A 231 -32.94 -33.75 -18.61
C GLY A 231 -34.42 -33.67 -18.28
N ASP A 232 -35.14 -32.64 -18.72
CA ASP A 232 -36.48 -32.83 -19.28
C ASP A 232 -36.95 -31.64 -20.13
N SER A 233 -37.94 -31.96 -20.95
CA SER A 233 -38.23 -31.45 -22.29
C SER A 233 -39.58 -30.72 -22.33
N SER A 234 -39.80 -29.96 -23.42
CA SER A 234 -41.07 -29.58 -24.11
C SER A 234 -41.10 -28.07 -24.39
N GLN A 235 -41.49 -27.52 -25.55
CA GLN A 235 -41.99 -28.01 -26.85
C GLN A 235 -42.10 -26.77 -27.78
N GLY A 236 -42.01 -27.00 -29.10
CA GLY A 236 -42.59 -26.17 -30.18
C GLY A 236 -41.67 -25.10 -30.79
N ASP A 237 -41.68 -24.79 -32.09
CA ASP A 237 -42.27 -25.40 -33.29
C ASP A 237 -41.57 -24.75 -34.51
N SER A 238 -41.52 -25.50 -35.61
CA SER A 238 -41.19 -25.23 -37.02
C SER A 238 -40.90 -23.80 -37.55
N SER A 239 -39.93 -23.69 -38.49
CA SER A 239 -40.19 -23.40 -39.93
C SER A 239 -38.91 -23.22 -40.77
N GLN A 240 -39.01 -23.65 -42.02
CA GLN A 240 -38.04 -23.68 -43.13
C GLN A 240 -37.66 -22.29 -43.68
N GLY A 241 -36.54 -22.20 -44.39
CA GLY A 241 -36.21 -21.07 -45.26
C GLY A 241 -34.90 -21.25 -46.05
N ASP A 242 -35.01 -21.14 -47.36
CA ASP A 242 -34.08 -21.53 -48.42
C ASP A 242 -32.83 -20.65 -48.65
N ASN A 243 -31.87 -21.24 -49.37
CA ASN A 243 -31.01 -20.71 -50.45
C ASN A 243 -30.36 -19.30 -50.34
N SER A 244 -29.04 -19.24 -50.53
CA SER A 244 -28.45 -18.91 -51.85
C SER A 244 -26.92 -18.74 -51.82
N ASN A 245 -26.31 -19.20 -52.91
CA ASN A 245 -24.91 -19.06 -53.32
C ASN A 245 -24.41 -17.60 -53.32
N VAL A 246 -23.13 -17.37 -53.01
CA VAL A 246 -22.24 -16.58 -53.87
C VAL A 246 -20.81 -17.17 -53.82
N ASP A 247 -20.31 -17.32 -55.03
CA ASP A 247 -19.06 -17.85 -55.54
C ASP A 247 -17.98 -16.76 -55.59
N SER A 248 -16.71 -17.13 -55.39
CA SER A 248 -15.57 -16.58 -56.16
C SER A 248 -14.25 -17.14 -55.60
N SER A 249 -13.71 -18.08 -56.37
CA SER A 249 -12.32 -18.47 -56.53
C SER A 249 -11.36 -17.29 -56.77
N ASP A 250 -10.10 -17.45 -56.37
CA ASP A 250 -8.94 -17.09 -57.21
C ASP A 250 -7.75 -17.99 -56.88
N GLU A 251 -7.06 -18.39 -57.94
CA GLU A 251 -6.11 -19.49 -58.09
C GLU A 251 -4.62 -19.09 -57.87
N ASP A 252 -3.76 -20.11 -58.06
CA ASP A 252 -2.36 -20.06 -58.52
C ASP A 252 -1.24 -19.83 -57.47
N ASP A 253 -0.11 -20.56 -57.45
CA ASP A 253 0.40 -21.65 -58.29
C ASP A 253 1.64 -22.31 -57.59
N LYS A 254 1.85 -23.60 -57.89
CA LYS A 254 3.13 -24.38 -58.09
C LYS A 254 4.43 -23.93 -57.39
N HIS A 255 5.31 -24.76 -56.81
CA HIS A 255 5.94 -26.05 -57.18
C HIS A 255 6.88 -26.41 -55.97
N LYS A 256 7.28 -27.64 -55.62
CA LYS A 256 8.03 -28.61 -56.42
C LYS A 256 8.26 -29.93 -55.63
N ASP A 257 8.18 -31.03 -56.38
CA ASP A 257 8.71 -32.40 -56.23
C ASP A 257 10.11 -32.52 -55.59
N SER A 258 10.67 -33.68 -55.22
CA SER A 258 10.28 -35.07 -54.93
C SER A 258 11.60 -35.84 -54.69
N MET A 259 11.61 -36.77 -53.74
CA MET A 259 12.48 -37.96 -53.58
C MET A 259 14.01 -37.91 -53.87
N ARG A 260 14.81 -38.38 -52.88
CA ARG A 260 15.60 -39.61 -53.04
C ARG A 260 16.12 -40.19 -51.72
N ARG A 261 15.94 -41.51 -51.59
CA ARG A 261 16.50 -42.42 -50.59
C ARG A 261 17.96 -42.71 -50.91
N GLU A 262 18.77 -43.00 -49.88
CA GLU A 262 19.76 -44.08 -49.92
C GLU A 262 20.11 -44.56 -48.49
N ASN A 263 20.37 -45.86 -48.42
CA ASN A 263 20.33 -46.77 -47.28
C ASN A 263 21.75 -47.01 -46.72
N SER A 264 21.90 -47.28 -45.43
CA SER A 264 22.98 -48.15 -44.92
C SER A 264 22.58 -48.79 -43.58
N GLU A 265 22.42 -50.10 -43.67
CA GLU A 265 22.38 -51.20 -42.70
C GLU A 265 23.54 -51.10 -41.66
N ASP A 266 23.60 -51.71 -40.48
CA ASP A 266 22.88 -52.77 -39.77
C ASP A 266 23.42 -52.79 -38.31
N LYS A 267 22.59 -53.16 -37.32
CA LYS A 267 22.89 -54.22 -36.32
C LYS A 267 21.79 -54.35 -35.26
N HIS A 268 21.22 -55.56 -35.23
CA HIS A 268 20.34 -56.14 -34.23
C HIS A 268 20.99 -56.23 -32.83
N ASP A 269 20.23 -56.07 -31.74
CA ASP A 269 19.69 -57.23 -30.99
C ASP A 269 18.58 -56.85 -30.00
N ARG A 270 17.76 -57.86 -29.68
CA ARG A 270 16.46 -57.83 -28.97
C ARG A 270 16.57 -57.75 -27.43
N SER A 271 15.38 -57.72 -26.79
CA SER A 271 15.03 -57.91 -25.36
C SER A 271 15.26 -56.69 -24.46
N ASP A 272 14.33 -56.17 -23.66
CA ASP A 272 13.15 -56.76 -23.02
C ASP A 272 12.03 -55.72 -22.84
N GLU A 273 10.79 -56.16 -23.06
CA GLU A 273 9.58 -55.51 -22.52
C GLU A 273 9.51 -55.84 -21.03
N ASP A 274 10.11 -55.01 -20.19
CA ASP A 274 9.77 -55.01 -18.76
C ASP A 274 8.64 -54.00 -18.56
N SER A 275 7.43 -54.55 -18.47
CA SER A 275 6.28 -53.94 -17.82
C SER A 275 6.69 -53.51 -16.42
N ASP A 276 6.90 -52.20 -16.22
CA ASP A 276 6.99 -51.64 -14.88
C ASP A 276 5.63 -51.83 -14.20
N GLU A 277 5.58 -52.87 -13.37
CA GLU A 277 4.54 -53.13 -12.41
C GLU A 277 4.31 -51.85 -11.58
N ASP A 278 3.08 -51.35 -11.60
CA ASP A 278 2.57 -50.32 -10.71
C ASP A 278 2.73 -50.76 -9.24
N LYS A 279 3.93 -50.55 -8.69
CA LYS A 279 4.14 -50.48 -7.26
C LYS A 279 3.63 -49.12 -6.83
N SER A 280 2.35 -49.10 -6.48
CA SER A 280 1.71 -48.06 -5.68
C SER A 280 2.43 -47.91 -4.33
N GLU A 281 3.57 -47.24 -4.36
CA GLU A 281 4.05 -46.53 -3.18
C GLU A 281 3.08 -45.38 -2.95
N ASN A 282 2.43 -45.38 -1.79
CA ASN A 282 1.54 -44.33 -1.29
C ASN A 282 2.30 -43.00 -1.20
N ASN A 283 2.52 -42.35 -2.33
CA ASN A 283 3.12 -41.04 -2.43
C ASN A 283 2.02 -40.02 -2.19
N ASN A 284 1.77 -39.72 -0.91
CA ASN A 284 1.08 -38.51 -0.49
C ASN A 284 1.93 -37.28 -0.92
N HIS A 285 1.93 -36.95 -2.21
CA HIS A 285 2.66 -35.81 -2.74
C HIS A 285 1.98 -34.52 -2.25
N LEU A 286 2.60 -33.87 -1.27
CA LEU A 286 2.17 -32.57 -0.76
C LEU A 286 2.49 -31.49 -1.79
N ARG A 287 1.47 -31.12 -2.57
CA ARG A 287 1.55 -30.06 -3.58
C ARG A 287 1.28 -28.69 -2.99
N LEU A 288 1.95 -27.65 -3.48
CA LEU A 288 1.58 -26.26 -3.22
C LEU A 288 0.07 -26.10 -3.48
N ARG A 289 -0.71 -25.71 -2.47
CA ARG A 289 -2.18 -25.55 -2.61
C ARG A 289 -2.60 -24.09 -2.72
N GLY A 290 -1.70 -23.19 -2.36
CA GLY A 290 -1.96 -21.77 -2.38
C GLY A 290 -0.93 -20.94 -1.64
N LEU A 291 -1.21 -19.64 -1.57
CA LEU A 291 -0.42 -18.64 -0.87
C LEU A 291 -1.32 -17.91 0.11
N LYS A 292 -0.81 -17.61 1.29
CA LYS A 292 -1.41 -16.67 2.24
C LYS A 292 -0.51 -15.46 2.37
N ILE A 293 -1.02 -14.31 1.98
CA ILE A 293 -0.33 -13.03 1.88
C ILE A 293 -0.96 -12.07 2.87
N ARG A 294 -0.14 -11.45 3.72
CA ARG A 294 -0.53 -10.34 4.58
C ARG A 294 0.22 -9.10 4.14
N VAL A 295 -0.54 -8.07 3.76
CA VAL A 295 -0.04 -6.77 3.29
C VAL A 295 -1.13 -5.72 3.49
N TYR A 296 -0.76 -4.49 3.83
CA TYR A 296 -1.71 -3.40 4.11
C TYR A 296 -2.84 -3.78 5.07
N ASN A 297 -2.53 -4.55 6.12
CA ASN A 297 -3.51 -5.10 7.09
C ASN A 297 -4.60 -6.02 6.51
N HIS A 298 -4.52 -6.41 5.24
CA HIS A 298 -5.39 -7.41 4.64
C HIS A 298 -4.72 -8.78 4.61
N ILE A 299 -5.53 -9.83 4.68
CA ILE A 299 -5.11 -11.22 4.48
C ILE A 299 -5.72 -11.70 3.16
N VAL A 300 -4.88 -11.93 2.18
CA VAL A 300 -5.25 -12.44 0.86
C VAL A 300 -4.77 -13.87 0.73
N GLU A 301 -5.66 -14.80 0.40
CA GLU A 301 -5.32 -16.17 0.11
C GLU A 301 -5.63 -16.50 -1.35
N PHE A 302 -4.59 -16.85 -2.10
CA PHE A 302 -4.72 -17.46 -3.41
C PHE A 302 -4.75 -18.97 -3.22
N ARG A 303 -5.82 -19.62 -3.69
CA ARG A 303 -6.03 -21.06 -3.56
C ARG A 303 -6.10 -21.71 -4.94
N LYS A 304 -6.13 -23.03 -4.95
CA LYS A 304 -6.36 -23.85 -6.14
C LYS A 304 -7.43 -23.29 -7.07
N ASN A 305 -7.23 -23.49 -8.37
CA ASN A 305 -8.13 -23.01 -9.43
C ASN A 305 -8.34 -21.49 -9.34
N ARG A 306 -7.30 -20.76 -8.90
CA ARG A 306 -7.28 -19.30 -8.72
C ARG A 306 -8.36 -18.75 -7.78
N LYS A 307 -8.92 -19.58 -6.89
CA LYS A 307 -9.89 -19.14 -5.90
C LYS A 307 -9.29 -18.09 -4.96
N LEU A 308 -10.03 -17.01 -4.71
CA LEU A 308 -9.60 -15.90 -3.88
C LEU A 308 -10.39 -15.86 -2.56
N VAL A 309 -9.66 -15.82 -1.44
CA VAL A 309 -10.23 -15.52 -0.12
C VAL A 309 -9.59 -14.24 0.40
N LEU A 310 -10.41 -13.23 0.67
CA LEU A 310 -10.00 -11.93 1.18
C LEU A 310 -10.56 -11.75 2.59
N ASP A 311 -9.69 -11.57 3.57
CA ASP A 311 -10.04 -11.40 4.98
C ASP A 311 -11.00 -12.48 5.51
N GLY A 312 -10.77 -13.73 5.07
CA GLY A 312 -11.56 -14.90 5.44
C GLY A 312 -12.85 -15.08 4.63
N ARG A 313 -13.18 -14.17 3.70
CA ARG A 313 -14.36 -14.26 2.84
C ARG A 313 -13.99 -14.63 1.41
N SER A 314 -14.64 -15.64 0.86
CA SER A 314 -14.47 -15.99 -0.57
C SER A 314 -14.99 -14.84 -1.44
N THR A 315 -14.21 -14.42 -2.43
CA THR A 315 -14.56 -13.34 -3.37
C THR A 315 -13.94 -13.62 -4.75
N HIS A 316 -14.18 -12.73 -5.72
CA HIS A 316 -13.65 -12.79 -7.08
C HIS A 316 -12.83 -11.54 -7.41
N ALA A 317 -11.88 -11.67 -8.33
CA ALA A 317 -11.14 -10.55 -8.91
C ALA A 317 -11.92 -9.98 -10.13
N PRO A 318 -11.72 -8.70 -10.52
CA PRO A 318 -10.84 -7.72 -9.88
C PRO A 318 -11.44 -7.16 -8.58
N VAL A 319 -10.59 -6.89 -7.59
CA VAL A 319 -10.98 -6.25 -6.32
C VAL A 319 -9.85 -5.38 -5.78
N SER A 320 -10.19 -4.22 -5.21
CA SER A 320 -9.22 -3.29 -4.59
C SER A 320 -9.61 -3.04 -3.13
N PRO A 321 -9.14 -3.86 -2.18
CA PRO A 321 -9.56 -3.78 -0.77
C PRO A 321 -9.08 -2.51 -0.05
N ALA A 322 -8.01 -1.90 -0.54
CA ALA A 322 -7.47 -0.64 -0.03
C ALA A 322 -6.85 0.17 -1.18
N ARG A 323 -6.63 1.47 -0.95
CA ARG A 323 -5.80 2.29 -1.85
C ARG A 323 -4.41 1.66 -1.97
N GLY A 324 -3.88 1.63 -3.18
CA GLY A 324 -2.58 1.02 -3.44
C GLY A 324 -2.55 -0.51 -3.36
N LEU A 325 -3.69 -1.22 -3.21
CA LEU A 325 -3.76 -2.69 -3.24
C LEU A 325 -4.82 -3.16 -4.24
N ARG A 326 -4.40 -3.93 -5.25
CA ARG A 326 -5.30 -4.46 -6.28
C ARG A 326 -5.06 -5.95 -6.45
N ILE A 327 -6.15 -6.71 -6.56
CA ILE A 327 -6.13 -8.11 -6.93
C ILE A 327 -6.80 -8.24 -8.29
N LEU A 328 -6.11 -8.88 -9.23
CA LEU A 328 -6.50 -9.00 -10.63
C LEU A 328 -6.44 -10.48 -11.04
N GLU A 329 -7.21 -10.88 -12.04
CA GLU A 329 -7.15 -12.24 -12.59
C GLU A 329 -7.07 -12.19 -14.11
N SER A 330 -6.28 -13.09 -14.68
CA SER A 330 -6.23 -13.42 -16.09
C SER A 330 -6.69 -14.87 -16.30
N SER A 331 -6.78 -15.31 -17.56
CA SER A 331 -7.17 -16.69 -17.89
C SER A 331 -6.27 -17.77 -17.25
N SER A 332 -5.02 -17.43 -16.91
CA SER A 332 -4.03 -18.39 -16.40
C SER A 332 -3.50 -18.08 -15.01
N ARG A 333 -3.67 -16.86 -14.49
CA ARG A 333 -3.04 -16.40 -13.25
C ARG A 333 -3.92 -15.45 -12.46
N ILE A 334 -3.78 -15.49 -11.14
CA ILE A 334 -4.27 -14.45 -10.22
C ILE A 334 -3.09 -13.65 -9.70
N TYR A 335 -3.27 -12.33 -9.57
CA TYR A 335 -2.23 -11.35 -9.25
C TYR A 335 -2.66 -10.52 -8.05
N LEU A 336 -1.73 -10.26 -7.13
CA LEU A 336 -1.81 -9.19 -6.14
C LEU A 336 -0.75 -8.16 -6.51
N LYS A 337 -1.14 -6.91 -6.69
CA LYS A 337 -0.24 -5.80 -6.98
C LYS A 337 -0.42 -4.69 -5.95
N THR A 338 0.69 -4.03 -5.62
CA THR A 338 0.70 -2.88 -4.72
C THR A 338 1.40 -1.68 -5.34
N ASP A 339 1.01 -0.48 -4.93
CA ASP A 339 1.63 0.80 -5.30
C ASP A 339 3.10 0.90 -4.88
N PHE A 340 3.49 0.27 -3.76
CA PHE A 340 4.89 0.19 -3.33
C PHE A 340 5.72 -0.87 -4.08
N GLY A 341 5.12 -1.60 -5.03
CA GLY A 341 5.83 -2.47 -5.98
C GLY A 341 5.91 -3.96 -5.64
N LEU A 342 5.23 -4.44 -4.59
CA LEU A 342 5.03 -5.89 -4.43
C LEU A 342 4.07 -6.41 -5.51
N SER A 343 4.49 -7.46 -6.22
CA SER A 343 3.62 -8.28 -7.08
C SER A 343 3.70 -9.75 -6.66
N VAL A 344 2.55 -10.40 -6.50
CA VAL A 344 2.45 -11.85 -6.24
C VAL A 344 1.56 -12.46 -7.31
N GLU A 345 2.05 -13.51 -7.97
CA GLU A 345 1.34 -14.22 -9.02
C GLU A 345 1.17 -15.69 -8.63
N PHE A 346 -0.01 -16.25 -8.90
CA PHE A 346 -0.28 -17.67 -8.72
C PHE A 346 -1.08 -18.22 -9.90
N ASP A 347 -0.67 -19.38 -10.43
CA ASP A 347 -1.35 -20.02 -11.57
C ASP A 347 -2.63 -20.78 -11.19
N GLY A 348 -2.87 -20.98 -9.89
CA GLY A 348 -3.96 -21.81 -9.40
C GLY A 348 -3.60 -23.28 -9.22
N HIS A 349 -2.34 -23.65 -9.49
CA HIS A 349 -1.84 -25.01 -9.42
C HIS A 349 -0.59 -25.09 -8.53
N SER A 350 0.60 -24.97 -9.09
CA SER A 350 1.86 -25.20 -8.37
C SER A 350 2.93 -24.14 -8.63
N ARG A 351 2.66 -23.12 -9.45
CA ARG A 351 3.61 -22.05 -9.73
C ARG A 351 3.21 -20.75 -9.07
N ALA A 352 4.11 -20.24 -8.24
CA ALA A 352 4.01 -18.92 -7.63
C ALA A 352 5.21 -18.06 -7.99
N VAL A 353 4.97 -16.76 -8.19
CA VAL A 353 6.01 -15.77 -8.47
C VAL A 353 5.82 -14.59 -7.53
N ILE A 354 6.88 -14.15 -6.86
CA ILE A 354 6.88 -12.99 -5.97
C ILE A 354 7.93 -12.02 -6.50
N ILE A 355 7.54 -10.79 -6.79
CA ILE A 355 8.42 -9.73 -7.27
C ILE A 355 8.43 -8.62 -6.23
N LEU A 356 9.63 -8.19 -5.83
CA LEU A 356 9.82 -7.11 -4.87
C LEU A 356 10.81 -6.05 -5.38
N PRO A 357 10.60 -4.78 -5.01
CA PRO A 357 11.52 -3.71 -5.34
C PRO A 357 12.78 -3.75 -4.46
N HIS A 358 13.87 -3.18 -4.98
CA HIS A 358 15.17 -3.17 -4.30
C HIS A 358 15.18 -2.33 -3.02
N THR A 359 14.12 -1.57 -2.75
CA THR A 359 13.86 -0.93 -1.45
C THR A 359 13.73 -1.92 -0.30
N TYR A 360 13.46 -3.20 -0.57
CA TYR A 360 13.43 -4.28 0.44
C TYR A 360 14.74 -5.07 0.56
N LYS A 361 15.82 -4.66 -0.14
CA LYS A 361 17.11 -5.35 -0.03
C LYS A 361 17.60 -5.38 1.42
N ARG A 362 18.04 -6.56 1.88
CA ARG A 362 18.51 -6.83 3.25
C ARG A 362 17.44 -6.64 4.35
N ARG A 363 16.16 -6.58 3.99
CA ARG A 363 15.02 -6.42 4.92
C ARG A 363 14.10 -7.64 4.93
N LEU A 364 14.53 -8.76 4.37
CA LEU A 364 13.70 -9.95 4.19
C LEU A 364 14.31 -11.16 4.91
N GLY A 365 13.46 -12.15 5.20
CA GLY A 365 13.82 -13.52 5.53
C GLY A 365 12.77 -14.50 5.01
N GLY A 366 13.06 -15.80 5.09
CA GLY A 366 12.21 -16.87 4.58
C GLY A 366 12.88 -17.68 3.46
N LEU A 367 12.12 -18.56 2.81
CA LEU A 367 12.63 -19.45 1.75
C LEU A 367 13.04 -18.69 0.47
N CYS A 368 12.57 -17.46 0.26
CA CYS A 368 13.02 -16.58 -0.81
C CYS A 368 14.36 -15.88 -0.51
N GLY A 369 14.97 -16.15 0.65
CA GLY A 369 16.25 -15.58 1.08
C GLY A 369 16.13 -14.19 1.69
N ASN A 370 17.29 -13.58 2.00
CA ASN A 370 17.38 -12.29 2.70
C ASN A 370 17.55 -11.06 1.78
N PHE A 371 17.58 -11.29 0.46
CA PHE A 371 17.65 -10.26 -0.57
C PHE A 371 18.83 -9.27 -0.43
N ASP A 372 20.02 -9.79 -0.10
CA ASP A 372 21.25 -8.97 0.08
C ASP A 372 22.19 -8.94 -1.14
N GLY A 373 21.81 -9.58 -2.26
CA GLY A 373 22.64 -9.72 -3.47
C GLY A 373 23.70 -10.83 -3.39
N LYS A 374 23.81 -11.57 -2.28
CA LYS A 374 24.78 -12.66 -2.10
C LYS A 374 24.09 -14.02 -2.30
N LYS A 375 24.63 -14.83 -3.22
CA LYS A 375 24.06 -16.16 -3.53
C LYS A 375 24.39 -17.24 -2.49
N LYS A 376 25.46 -17.06 -1.72
CA LYS A 376 26.06 -18.14 -0.89
C LYS A 376 25.41 -18.30 0.50
N ASN A 377 24.64 -17.32 0.96
CA ASN A 377 23.98 -17.27 2.27
C ASN A 377 22.45 -17.30 2.14
N TYR A 378 21.92 -17.91 1.08
CA TYR A 378 20.47 -17.99 0.83
C TYR A 378 19.68 -18.69 1.95
N MET A 379 20.33 -19.58 2.71
CA MET A 379 19.75 -20.25 3.89
C MET A 379 19.92 -19.45 5.20
N MET A 380 20.22 -18.15 5.14
CA MET A 380 20.37 -17.34 6.35
C MET A 380 19.02 -17.20 7.04
N LYS A 381 18.91 -17.78 8.25
CA LYS A 381 17.74 -17.65 9.12
C LYS A 381 17.65 -16.21 9.61
N LEU A 382 16.46 -15.84 10.09
CA LEU A 382 16.17 -14.54 10.71
C LEU A 382 17.12 -14.20 11.89
N ASN A 383 17.67 -15.22 12.57
CA ASN A 383 18.64 -15.05 13.66
C ASN A 383 20.11 -14.92 13.21
N GLY A 384 20.36 -14.71 11.91
CA GLY A 384 21.70 -14.56 11.34
C GLY A 384 22.50 -15.86 11.19
N LYS A 385 21.97 -17.02 11.62
CA LYS A 385 22.62 -18.32 11.42
C LYS A 385 22.21 -18.94 10.09
N GLN A 386 23.13 -19.59 9.39
CA GLN A 386 22.79 -20.37 8.21
C GLN A 386 22.06 -21.65 8.60
N ALA A 387 20.93 -21.96 7.96
CA ALA A 387 20.30 -23.26 8.08
C ALA A 387 21.21 -24.32 7.46
N LYS A 388 21.36 -25.43 8.16
CA LYS A 388 21.98 -26.64 7.61
C LYS A 388 20.89 -27.39 6.87
N ILE A 389 21.18 -27.83 5.64
CA ILE A 389 20.34 -28.81 4.93
C ILE A 389 20.31 -30.05 5.83
N VAL A 390 19.14 -30.37 6.38
CA VAL A 390 18.93 -31.65 7.05
C VAL A 390 18.68 -32.62 5.90
N LYS A 391 19.67 -33.49 5.64
CA LYS A 391 19.55 -34.58 4.67
C LYS A 391 18.75 -35.72 5.26
#